data_AF-A0A8T1NM23-F1
#
_entry.id   AF-A0A8T1NM23-F1
#
_cell.length_a   1.000
_cell.length_b   1.000
_cell.length_c   1.000
_cell.angle_alpha   90.00
_cell.angle_beta   90.00
_cell.angle_gamma   90.00
#
_symmetry.space_group_name_H-M   'P 1'
#
loop_
_entity.id
_entity.type
_entity.pdbx_description
1 polymer ?
#
loop_
_entity_poly.entity_id
_entity_poly.type
_entity_poly.pdbx_seq_one_letter_code
_entity_poly.pdbx_strand_id
1 'polypeptide(L)'
;MALMSRLGIKRLSSRIHSKSLISRSSATATDTATATSKKVSDRIVKLFAVDPEGKKREVVGLSGQTLLKALTNVGLIEPASHRLEEIDACSAECEVSIAQEWLEKLPPRSYDEEYVLKRNSRARVLNRHSRLGCQVVLTPDLQGMVVAVPEPKPWDIP
;
A
#
# COMPACT_ATOMS: atom_id res chain seq x y z
N MET A 1 -15.25 29.85 45.68
CA MET A 1 -16.37 30.67 45.19
C MET A 1 -16.57 30.38 43.70
N ALA A 2 -17.46 29.45 43.35
CA ALA A 2 -18.02 29.36 42.01
C ALA A 2 -19.51 29.04 42.20
N LEU A 3 -20.35 30.02 41.89
CA LEU A 3 -21.78 30.06 42.12
C LEU A 3 -22.48 29.92 40.77
N MET A 4 -23.68 29.32 40.78
CA MET A 4 -24.76 29.48 39.80
C MET A 4 -24.64 28.62 38.52
N SER A 5 -25.68 27.96 37.99
CA SER A 5 -27.10 27.88 38.35
C SER A 5 -27.77 26.74 37.56
N ARG A 6 -28.81 26.17 38.16
CA ARG A 6 -29.76 25.21 37.55
C ARG A 6 -30.81 25.95 36.72
N LEU A 7 -31.17 25.45 35.54
CA LEU A 7 -32.46 25.60 34.83
C LEU A 7 -32.42 24.58 33.66
N GLY A 8 -33.43 23.82 33.26
CA GLY A 8 -34.85 23.70 33.56
C GLY A 8 -35.46 22.90 32.40
N ILE A 9 -36.22 21.85 32.68
CA ILE A 9 -36.86 20.96 31.68
C ILE A 9 -38.08 21.66 31.08
N LYS A 10 -38.24 21.66 29.74
CA LYS A 10 -39.57 21.70 29.09
C LYS A 10 -39.61 20.87 27.81
N ARG A 11 -40.55 19.92 27.83
CA ARG A 11 -41.05 19.04 26.77
C ARG A 11 -42.00 19.84 25.86
N LEU A 12 -42.05 19.58 24.55
CA LEU A 12 -43.30 19.63 23.79
C LEU A 12 -43.17 18.87 22.46
N SER A 13 -44.26 18.19 22.12
CA SER A 13 -44.49 17.36 20.94
C SER A 13 -45.49 18.08 20.04
N SER A 14 -45.33 18.05 18.71
CA SER A 14 -46.46 18.11 17.76
C SER A 14 -46.03 17.95 16.29
N ARG A 15 -46.24 16.74 15.75
CA ARG A 15 -47.17 16.39 14.65
C ARG A 15 -47.29 17.29 13.37
N ILE A 16 -47.01 16.61 12.24
CA ILE A 16 -47.73 16.45 10.93
C ILE A 16 -47.72 17.45 9.75
N HIS A 17 -47.65 16.81 8.56
CA HIS A 17 -48.07 17.17 7.18
C HIS A 17 -47.24 18.30 6.51
N SER A 18 -46.88 18.28 5.22
CA SER A 18 -47.70 17.92 4.06
C SER A 18 -46.90 18.08 2.74
N LYS A 19 -47.36 17.37 1.69
CA LYS A 19 -47.24 17.65 0.24
C LYS A 19 -45.94 17.28 -0.51
N SER A 20 -46.04 16.13 -1.17
CA SER A 20 -45.47 15.79 -2.46
C SER A 20 -45.39 17.00 -3.42
N LEU A 21 -44.19 17.23 -3.98
CA LEU A 21 -44.00 17.97 -5.22
C LEU A 21 -43.26 17.04 -6.19
N ILE A 22 -43.98 16.65 -7.24
CA ILE A 22 -43.49 15.86 -8.36
C ILE A 22 -42.58 16.77 -9.19
N SER A 23 -41.26 16.53 -9.14
CA SER A 23 -40.30 17.22 -10.00
C SER A 23 -40.17 16.48 -11.34
N ARG A 24 -40.33 17.22 -12.43
CA ARG A 24 -40.36 16.74 -13.82
C ARG A 24 -38.94 16.47 -14.34
N SER A 25 -38.84 15.45 -15.16
CA SER A 25 -37.65 14.80 -15.70
C SER A 25 -36.62 15.71 -16.37
N SER A 26 -35.35 15.32 -16.27
CA SER A 26 -34.39 15.43 -17.38
C SER A 26 -33.62 14.12 -17.43
N ALA A 27 -33.87 13.33 -18.49
CA ALA A 27 -33.07 12.17 -18.80
C ALA A 27 -31.72 12.66 -19.34
N THR A 28 -30.71 12.67 -18.48
CA THR A 28 -29.33 12.69 -18.94
C THR A 28 -29.06 11.35 -19.62
N ALA A 29 -28.73 11.40 -20.91
CA ALA A 29 -28.16 10.26 -21.62
C ALA A 29 -26.88 9.86 -20.86
N THR A 30 -26.99 8.82 -20.04
CA THR A 30 -25.84 8.16 -19.47
C THR A 30 -25.22 7.39 -20.60
N ASP A 31 -24.16 7.98 -21.16
CA ASP A 31 -23.25 7.31 -22.07
C ASP A 31 -22.83 6.01 -21.37
N THR A 32 -23.43 4.90 -21.78
CA THR A 32 -23.17 3.61 -21.19
C THR A 32 -21.85 3.16 -21.77
N ALA A 33 -20.77 3.74 -21.24
CA ALA A 33 -19.40 3.31 -21.51
C ALA A 33 -19.36 1.81 -21.18
N THR A 34 -19.35 1.01 -22.24
CA THR A 34 -19.34 -0.43 -22.14
C THR A 34 -18.01 -0.80 -21.52
N ALA A 35 -18.02 -1.07 -20.21
CA ALA A 35 -16.83 -1.43 -19.46
C ALA A 35 -16.35 -2.80 -19.95
N THR A 36 -15.46 -2.81 -20.94
CA THR A 36 -14.73 -4.02 -21.33
C THR A 36 -13.93 -4.48 -20.12
N SER A 37 -14.20 -5.70 -19.63
CA SER A 37 -13.45 -6.29 -18.52
C SER A 37 -11.95 -6.30 -18.85
N LYS A 38 -11.13 -5.63 -18.03
CA LYS A 38 -9.66 -5.55 -18.23
C LYS A 38 -9.07 -6.95 -18.27
N LYS A 39 -8.25 -7.25 -19.28
CA LYS A 39 -7.58 -8.56 -19.37
C LYS A 39 -6.51 -8.66 -18.30
N VAL A 40 -6.21 -9.87 -17.85
CA VAL A 40 -5.14 -10.13 -16.85
C VAL A 40 -3.79 -9.64 -17.37
N SER A 41 -3.54 -9.75 -18.68
CA SER A 41 -2.35 -9.25 -19.37
C SER A 41 -2.09 -7.77 -19.13
N ASP A 42 -3.14 -6.97 -19.03
CA ASP A 42 -3.05 -5.50 -18.92
C ASP A 42 -2.60 -5.07 -17.52
N ARG A 43 -2.59 -6.01 -16.57
CA ARG A 43 -2.12 -5.80 -15.20
C ARG A 43 -0.70 -6.30 -14.98
N ILE A 44 -0.04 -6.90 -15.96
CA ILE A 44 1.32 -7.43 -15.76
C ILE A 44 2.31 -6.28 -15.59
N VAL A 45 3.11 -6.33 -14.52
CA VAL A 45 4.24 -5.43 -14.26
C VAL A 45 5.48 -6.29 -14.13
N LYS A 46 6.41 -6.18 -15.09
CA LYS A 46 7.72 -6.87 -15.01
C LYS A 46 8.74 -5.95 -14.35
N LEU A 47 9.54 -6.50 -13.45
CA LEU A 47 10.62 -5.81 -12.75
C LEU A 47 11.82 -6.73 -12.60
N PHE A 48 12.93 -6.20 -12.11
CA PHE A 48 14.15 -6.95 -11.87
C PHE A 48 14.56 -6.83 -10.41
N ALA A 49 14.93 -7.96 -9.83
CA ALA A 49 15.48 -8.02 -8.48
C ALA A 49 16.91 -8.55 -8.53
N VAL A 50 17.83 -7.84 -7.87
CA VAL A 50 19.17 -8.33 -7.57
C VAL A 50 19.06 -9.16 -6.30
N ASP A 51 19.42 -10.43 -6.37
CA ASP A 51 19.48 -11.32 -5.20
C ASP A 51 20.72 -11.04 -4.33
N PRO A 52 20.81 -11.65 -3.12
CA PRO A 52 21.95 -11.47 -2.24
C PRO A 52 23.29 -11.87 -2.86
N GLU A 53 23.28 -12.74 -3.87
CA GLU A 53 24.47 -13.16 -4.63
C GLU A 53 24.85 -12.16 -5.74
N GLY A 54 24.10 -11.07 -5.90
CA GLY A 54 24.32 -10.03 -6.90
C GLY A 54 23.80 -10.38 -8.29
N LYS A 55 23.08 -11.49 -8.46
CA LYS A 55 22.50 -11.91 -9.73
C LYS A 55 21.15 -11.23 -9.95
N LYS A 56 21.00 -10.65 -11.14
CA LYS A 56 19.75 -10.04 -11.59
C LYS A 56 18.75 -11.11 -12.02
N ARG A 57 17.54 -11.09 -11.46
CA ARG A 57 16.44 -11.99 -11.82
C ARG A 57 15.21 -11.21 -12.27
N GLU A 58 14.53 -11.69 -13.31
CA GLU A 58 13.25 -11.15 -13.75
C GLU A 58 12.15 -11.58 -12.78
N VAL A 59 11.29 -10.63 -12.40
CA VAL A 59 10.17 -10.82 -11.50
C VAL A 59 8.92 -10.30 -12.18
N VAL A 60 7.85 -11.09 -12.13
CA VAL A 60 6.55 -10.73 -12.71
C VAL A 60 5.55 -10.54 -11.58
N GLY A 61 4.99 -9.33 -11.48
CA GLY A 61 3.90 -9.00 -10.57
C GLY A 61 2.67 -8.51 -11.31
N LEU A 62 1.59 -8.29 -10.57
CA LEU A 62 0.36 -7.67 -11.06
C LEU A 62 0.19 -6.26 -10.50
N SER A 63 -0.37 -5.35 -11.28
CA SER A 63 -0.76 -4.04 -10.81
C SER A 63 -1.79 -4.17 -9.67
N GLY A 64 -1.56 -3.42 -8.59
CA GLY A 64 -2.29 -3.52 -7.32
C GLY A 64 -1.73 -4.55 -6.34
N GLN A 65 -0.79 -5.41 -6.76
CA GLN A 65 -0.07 -6.33 -5.88
C GLN A 65 1.08 -5.59 -5.18
N THR A 66 1.46 -6.00 -3.97
CA THR A 66 2.66 -5.48 -3.32
C THR A 66 3.94 -6.06 -3.92
N LEU A 67 5.02 -5.29 -3.89
CA LEU A 67 6.35 -5.73 -4.32
C LEU A 67 6.80 -6.96 -3.52
N LEU A 68 6.55 -6.98 -2.20
CA LEU A 68 6.84 -8.15 -1.36
C LEU A 68 6.18 -9.42 -1.94
N LYS A 69 4.88 -9.37 -2.26
CA LYS A 69 4.19 -10.55 -2.80
C LYS A 69 4.80 -10.99 -4.14
N ALA A 70 5.20 -10.06 -5.00
CA ALA A 70 5.87 -10.39 -6.26
C ALA A 70 7.24 -11.07 -6.02
N LEU A 71 8.02 -10.59 -5.04
CA LEU A 71 9.31 -11.17 -4.66
C LEU A 71 9.16 -12.54 -3.98
N THR A 72 8.16 -12.71 -3.11
CA THR A 72 7.84 -14.01 -2.48
C THR A 72 7.42 -15.05 -3.52
N ASN A 73 6.63 -14.67 -4.54
CA ASN A 73 6.22 -15.60 -5.60
C ASN A 73 7.40 -16.20 -6.39
N VAL A 74 8.56 -15.53 -6.39
CA VAL A 74 9.79 -15.99 -7.04
C VAL A 74 10.85 -16.49 -6.05
N GLY A 75 10.47 -16.70 -4.78
CA GLY A 75 11.35 -17.26 -3.75
C GLY A 75 12.48 -16.32 -3.29
N LEU A 76 12.33 -15.00 -3.43
CA LEU A 76 13.38 -14.05 -3.00
C LEU A 76 13.32 -13.63 -1.56
N ILE A 77 12.10 -13.55 -1.05
CA ILE A 77 11.82 -13.10 0.30
C ILE A 77 10.81 -14.08 0.85
N GLU A 78 11.21 -14.77 1.91
CA GLU A 78 10.32 -15.60 2.70
C GLU A 78 9.87 -14.80 3.92
N PRO A 79 8.62 -14.32 3.95
CA PRO A 79 8.12 -13.64 5.14
C PRO A 79 8.05 -14.64 6.30
N ALA A 80 8.70 -14.32 7.42
CA ALA A 80 8.74 -15.15 8.62
C ALA A 80 7.35 -15.50 9.22
N SER A 81 6.29 -14.77 8.83
CA SER A 81 4.91 -15.03 9.22
C SER A 81 4.06 -15.40 8.00
N HIS A 82 3.62 -16.65 7.93
CA HIS A 82 2.73 -17.22 6.90
C HIS A 82 1.30 -16.62 6.86
N ARG A 83 1.01 -15.51 7.55
CA ARG A 83 -0.31 -14.83 7.47
C ARG A 83 -0.37 -13.97 6.21
N LEU A 84 -0.43 -14.64 5.07
CA LEU A 84 -0.43 -14.09 3.72
C LEU A 84 -1.69 -13.29 3.35
N GLU A 85 -2.70 -13.24 4.22
CA GLU A 85 -4.01 -12.64 3.95
C GLU A 85 -4.13 -11.18 4.44
N GLU A 86 -3.31 -10.74 5.39
CA GLU A 86 -3.35 -9.37 5.94
C GLU A 86 -1.91 -8.91 6.28
N ILE A 87 -1.28 -8.21 5.33
CA ILE A 87 0.13 -7.80 5.37
C ILE A 87 0.26 -6.36 5.93
N ASP A 88 -0.70 -5.93 6.76
CA ASP A 88 -0.80 -4.53 7.19
C ASP A 88 0.28 -4.12 8.22
N ALA A 89 1.09 -5.07 8.72
CA ALA A 89 2.25 -4.77 9.54
C ALA A 89 3.40 -5.78 9.29
N CYS A 90 4.17 -5.62 8.21
CA CYS A 90 5.41 -6.36 8.09
C CYS A 90 6.49 -5.82 9.03
N SER A 91 7.27 -6.75 9.59
CA SER A 91 8.59 -6.47 10.16
C SER A 91 9.58 -6.04 9.06
N ALA A 92 10.79 -5.60 9.42
CA ALA A 92 11.82 -5.20 8.44
C ALA A 92 12.36 -6.33 7.56
N GLU A 93 11.90 -7.56 7.75
CA GLU A 93 12.19 -8.71 6.88
C GLU A 93 11.73 -8.50 5.42
N CYS A 94 10.82 -7.54 5.18
CA CYS A 94 10.40 -7.16 3.82
C CYS A 94 11.17 -5.95 3.26
N GLU A 95 12.26 -5.52 3.89
CA GLU A 95 13.08 -4.42 3.39
C GLU A 95 13.66 -4.74 2.00
N VAL A 96 13.64 -3.76 1.12
CA VAL A 96 14.24 -3.80 -0.21
C VAL A 96 14.95 -2.48 -0.49
N SER A 97 16.01 -2.54 -1.30
CA SER A 97 16.69 -1.34 -1.81
C SER A 97 16.19 -1.01 -3.22
N ILE A 98 15.59 0.17 -3.39
CA ILE A 98 15.05 0.65 -4.67
C ILE A 98 16.12 1.45 -5.43
N ALA A 99 16.30 1.19 -6.73
CA ALA A 99 17.23 1.96 -7.55
C ALA A 99 16.81 3.44 -7.69
N GLN A 100 17.80 4.34 -7.84
CA GLN A 100 17.64 5.79 -7.69
C GLN A 100 16.54 6.37 -8.59
N GLU A 101 16.49 5.91 -9.85
CA GLU A 101 15.60 6.40 -10.89
C GLU A 101 14.11 6.03 -10.66
N TRP A 102 13.82 5.19 -9.65
CA TRP A 102 12.46 4.79 -9.28
C TRP A 102 11.94 5.50 -8.04
N LEU A 103 12.80 6.18 -7.26
CA LEU A 103 12.39 6.78 -5.99
C LEU A 103 11.29 7.83 -6.14
N GLU A 104 11.37 8.66 -7.19
CA GLU A 104 10.39 9.72 -7.46
C GLU A 104 9.05 9.20 -7.99
N LYS A 105 9.00 7.93 -8.43
CA LYS A 105 7.76 7.28 -8.89
C LYS A 105 6.97 6.65 -7.75
N LEU A 106 7.56 6.54 -6.57
CA LEU A 106 6.91 5.94 -5.41
C LEU A 106 6.27 7.02 -4.54
N PRO A 107 5.15 6.71 -3.87
CA PRO A 107 4.63 7.60 -2.83
C PRO A 107 5.67 7.76 -1.72
N PRO A 108 5.63 8.90 -1.00
CA PRO A 108 6.47 9.10 0.17
C PRO A 108 6.19 7.99 1.20
N ARG A 109 7.21 7.68 2.01
CA ARG A 109 7.08 6.69 3.07
C ARG A 109 6.09 7.19 4.13
N SER A 110 5.31 6.28 4.69
CA SER A 110 4.50 6.59 5.88
C SER A 110 5.41 6.75 7.10
N TYR A 111 4.91 7.40 8.15
CA TYR A 111 5.63 7.52 9.42
C TYR A 111 6.01 6.14 9.98
N ASP A 112 5.09 5.17 9.90
CA ASP A 112 5.32 3.81 10.39
C ASP A 112 6.38 3.08 9.57
N GLU A 113 6.38 3.25 8.25
CA GLU A 113 7.42 2.72 7.36
C GLU A 113 8.81 3.28 7.75
N GLU A 114 8.91 4.60 7.92
CA GLU A 114 10.17 5.23 8.33
C GLU A 114 10.63 4.77 9.72
N TYR A 115 9.70 4.64 10.67
CA TYR A 115 9.99 4.17 12.02
C TYR A 115 10.56 2.75 12.01
N VAL A 116 9.91 1.82 11.28
CA VAL A 116 10.36 0.43 11.16
C VAL A 116 11.73 0.37 10.48
N LEU A 117 11.93 1.05 9.36
CA LEU A 117 13.21 1.04 8.65
C LEU A 117 14.35 1.63 9.51
N LYS A 118 14.09 2.76 10.18
CA LYS A 118 15.10 3.40 11.03
C LYS A 118 15.47 2.56 12.24
N ARG A 119 14.49 1.87 12.85
CA ARG A 119 14.72 0.99 14.00
C ARG A 119 15.55 -0.25 13.63
N ASN A 120 15.36 -0.77 12.42
CA ASN A 120 16.05 -1.97 11.95
C ASN A 120 17.40 -1.68 11.28
N SER A 121 17.67 -0.42 10.92
CA SER A 121 18.98 0.03 10.47
C SER A 121 20.03 -0.07 11.59
N ARG A 122 21.16 -0.74 11.32
CA ARG A 122 22.29 -0.86 12.26
C ARG A 122 22.80 0.50 12.74
N ALA A 123 22.84 1.49 11.85
CA ALA A 123 23.31 2.84 12.15
C ALA A 123 22.23 3.73 12.78
N ARG A 124 20.97 3.25 12.93
CA ARG A 124 19.78 4.07 13.22
C ARG A 124 19.60 5.27 12.28
N VAL A 125 20.19 5.17 11.09
CA VAL A 125 20.06 6.14 10.00
C VAL A 125 19.21 5.51 8.92
N LEU A 126 18.20 6.25 8.47
CA LEU A 126 17.31 5.83 7.42
C LEU A 126 18.02 5.97 6.06
N ASN A 127 18.23 4.87 5.36
CA ASN A 127 18.70 4.89 3.99
C ASN A 127 17.57 5.41 3.08
N ARG A 128 17.89 6.30 2.14
CA ARG A 128 16.92 6.85 1.18
C ARG A 128 16.38 5.77 0.23
N HIS A 129 17.17 4.74 -0.04
CA HIS A 129 16.82 3.66 -0.97
C HIS A 129 16.00 2.55 -0.31
N SER A 130 16.02 2.46 1.02
CA SER A 130 15.28 1.43 1.75
C SER A 130 13.78 1.73 1.73
N ARG A 131 13.01 0.73 1.32
CA ARG A 131 11.55 0.67 1.38
C ARG A 131 11.11 -0.63 2.01
N LEU A 132 9.92 -0.65 2.61
CA LEU A 132 9.26 -1.90 2.95
C LEU A 132 8.51 -2.39 1.71
N GLY A 133 8.91 -3.54 1.17
CA GLY A 133 8.30 -4.11 -0.04
C GLY A 133 6.81 -4.38 0.09
N CYS A 134 6.28 -4.52 1.32
CA CYS A 134 4.84 -4.63 1.55
C CYS A 134 4.09 -3.30 1.34
N GLN A 135 4.75 -2.16 1.52
CA GLN A 135 4.17 -0.81 1.34
C GLN A 135 4.28 -0.31 -0.10
N VAL A 136 5.06 -0.99 -0.94
CA VAL A 136 5.22 -0.66 -2.37
C VAL A 136 4.18 -1.43 -3.18
N VAL A 137 3.14 -0.73 -3.64
CA VAL A 137 2.13 -1.28 -4.55
C VAL A 137 2.59 -1.14 -6.00
N LEU A 138 2.56 -2.23 -6.75
CA LEU A 138 2.94 -2.25 -8.16
C LEU A 138 1.93 -1.49 -9.01
N THR A 139 2.41 -0.56 -9.82
CA THR A 139 1.64 0.17 -10.84
C THR A 139 2.29 -0.04 -12.21
N PRO A 140 1.56 0.20 -13.32
CA PRO A 140 2.15 0.13 -14.66
C PRO A 140 3.39 1.03 -14.84
N ASP A 141 3.47 2.15 -14.13
CA ASP A 141 4.59 3.10 -14.19
C ASP A 141 5.91 2.54 -13.61
N LEU A 142 5.82 1.44 -12.86
CA LEU A 142 6.94 0.68 -12.30
C LEU A 142 7.43 -0.43 -13.23
N GLN A 143 6.95 -0.49 -14.47
CA GLN A 143 7.44 -1.42 -15.48
C GLN A 143 8.95 -1.24 -15.70
N GLY A 144 9.72 -2.30 -15.46
CA GLY A 144 11.19 -2.30 -15.54
C GLY A 144 11.90 -1.91 -14.25
N MET A 145 11.18 -1.71 -13.14
CA MET A 145 11.76 -1.34 -11.85
C MET A 145 12.91 -2.26 -11.45
N VAL A 146 13.98 -1.67 -10.89
CA VAL A 146 15.12 -2.42 -10.36
C VAL A 146 15.16 -2.27 -8.85
N VAL A 147 15.21 -3.42 -8.17
CA VAL A 147 15.33 -3.51 -6.71
C VAL A 147 16.45 -4.47 -6.34
N ALA A 148 16.97 -4.36 -5.12
CA ALA A 148 17.88 -5.35 -4.55
C ALA A 148 17.32 -5.87 -3.23
N VAL A 149 17.43 -7.17 -3.02
CA VAL A 149 17.15 -7.82 -1.75
C VAL A 149 18.36 -7.61 -0.85
N PRO A 150 18.19 -7.15 0.40
CA PRO A 150 19.31 -6.95 1.31
C PRO A 150 20.01 -8.28 1.62
N GLU A 151 21.29 -8.21 1.97
CA GLU A 151 22.04 -9.38 2.42
C GLU A 151 21.37 -10.00 3.66
N PRO A 152 21.32 -11.34 3.75
CA PRO A 152 20.83 -12.01 4.93
C PRO A 152 21.67 -11.62 6.15
N LYS A 153 21.02 -11.47 7.30
CA LYS A 153 21.77 -11.16 8.53
C LYS A 153 22.51 -12.43 8.97
N PRO A 154 23.75 -12.33 9.49
CA PRO A 154 24.54 -13.50 9.86
C PRO A 154 23.91 -14.46 10.88
N TRP A 155 22.94 -13.99 11.67
CA TRP A 155 22.23 -14.79 12.69
C TRP A 155 20.93 -15.43 12.19
N ASP A 156 20.47 -15.10 10.96
CA ASP A 156 19.30 -15.71 10.32
C ASP A 156 19.70 -16.88 9.40
N ILE A 157 21.01 -17.12 9.24
CA ILE A 157 21.56 -18.24 8.49
C ILE A 157 21.66 -19.44 9.46
N PRO A 158 21.06 -20.60 9.14
CA PRO A 158 21.05 -21.78 10.01
C PRO A 158 22.43 -22.40 10.24
#